data_AF-A0A1F9ESH4-F1
#
_entry.id   AF-A0A1F9ESH4-F1
#
_cell.length_a   1.000
_cell.length_b   1.000
_cell.length_c   1.000
_cell.angle_alpha   90.00
_cell.angle_beta   90.00
_cell.angle_gamma   90.00
#
_symmetry.space_group_name_H-M   'P 1'
#
loop_
_entity.id
_entity.type
_entity.pdbx_description
1 polymer ?
#
loop_
_entity_poly.entity_id
_entity_poly.type
_entity_poly.pdbx_seq_one_letter_code
_entity_poly.pdbx_strand_id
1 'polypeptide(L)'
;MAAQHVYTRPTDQAATLLEAALKKSVRKGGKLTSADAATAGGLPLREAEAALHALVARYRGTLSATDKGELLFHFPYGLSLPLTKQPWLLRAVDKVKRTVLGVGKFVVRAWISIVMVAYALIFLAVGIALATRDERGGAIVGAVLRVVFEALWWTFHPFSPFAAVNVWDDRSWGRPREKKAPFYQRVNRFVFGPEEKKPDAQELERRILLQMRAHKGRIGIGDVLRVTGLPREEADPLMARLMLDYQGEVKVTDDGAIFYEFPDVRRTVEQGHVVAPPPVWREQVKARPITGNDGGSNWTVTLLNGFNLAMSLVAMKTNLTIDRLLHIIEHWKSVVPVPPLPYDGTPLVFGLIPFVFSALIFALPVYRWATDAKRKKQAAEENGRRAVLKAVLEATGKGEGVTEGKLKGAWQQATGEEPDLSTLRRQVVELGGDIDLEEAEDTGRAPYRFRDLEAEVKALAAERSQASDEEQQVGKVVFASG
;
A
#
# COMPACT_ATOMS: atom_id res chain seq x y z
N MET A 1 -28.67 0.39 -23.96
CA MET A 1 -27.43 0.44 -24.77
C MET A 1 -26.96 1.88 -24.79
N ALA A 2 -25.90 2.21 -24.04
CA ALA A 2 -25.24 3.50 -24.12
C ALA A 2 -23.73 3.20 -24.15
N ALA A 3 -23.14 3.31 -25.33
CA ALA A 3 -21.72 3.13 -25.54
C ALA A 3 -20.99 4.30 -24.86
N GLN A 4 -20.21 4.00 -23.83
CA GLN A 4 -19.18 4.92 -23.34
C GLN A 4 -18.15 5.05 -24.46
N HIS A 5 -18.20 6.16 -25.21
CA HIS A 5 -17.08 6.59 -26.03
C HIS A 5 -15.93 6.95 -25.09
N VAL A 6 -15.07 5.98 -24.81
CA VAL A 6 -13.76 6.21 -24.22
C VAL A 6 -12.99 7.06 -25.21
N TYR A 7 -12.72 8.32 -24.85
CA TYR A 7 -11.82 9.19 -25.59
C TYR A 7 -10.42 8.58 -25.50
N THR A 8 -10.06 7.74 -26.48
CA THR A 8 -8.71 7.19 -26.59
C THR A 8 -7.79 8.33 -27.03
N ARG A 9 -6.69 8.56 -26.30
CA ARG A 9 -5.75 9.60 -26.70
C ARG A 9 -5.21 9.24 -28.09
N PRO A 10 -4.88 10.21 -28.97
CA PRO A 10 -4.29 9.92 -30.29
C PRO A 10 -3.07 8.98 -30.20
N THR A 11 -2.28 9.15 -29.15
CA THR A 11 -1.13 8.30 -28.81
C THR A 11 -1.50 6.84 -28.52
N ASP A 12 -2.68 6.58 -27.95
CA ASP A 12 -3.14 5.21 -27.67
C ASP A 12 -3.51 4.47 -28.96
N GLN A 13 -4.04 5.19 -29.94
CA GLN A 13 -4.38 4.62 -31.25
C GLN A 13 -3.11 4.28 -32.04
N ALA A 14 -2.15 5.21 -32.10
CA ALA A 14 -0.85 4.96 -32.71
C ALA A 14 -0.10 3.79 -32.03
N ALA A 15 -0.13 3.73 -30.70
CA ALA A 15 0.45 2.62 -29.94
C ALA A 15 -0.22 1.28 -30.25
N THR A 16 -1.54 1.25 -30.42
CA THR A 16 -2.28 0.03 -30.76
C THR A 16 -1.97 -0.46 -32.19
N LEU A 17 -1.88 0.46 -33.14
CA LEU A 17 -1.49 0.16 -34.52
C LEU A 17 -0.04 -0.37 -34.58
N LEU A 18 0.88 0.32 -33.90
CA LEU A 18 2.28 -0.07 -33.84
C LEU A 18 2.44 -1.42 -33.12
N GLU A 19 1.68 -1.67 -32.05
CA GLU A 19 1.64 -2.97 -31.37
C GLU A 19 1.26 -4.08 -32.36
N ALA A 20 0.19 -3.90 -33.13
CA ALA A 20 -0.27 -4.90 -34.09
C ALA A 20 0.78 -5.19 -35.18
N ALA A 21 1.48 -4.16 -35.67
CA ALA A 21 2.54 -4.29 -36.66
C ALA A 21 3.78 -5.02 -36.10
N LEU A 22 4.18 -4.70 -34.86
CA LEU A 22 5.41 -5.21 -34.25
C LEU A 22 5.25 -6.54 -33.53
N LYS A 23 4.02 -6.97 -33.20
CA LYS A 23 3.74 -8.15 -32.36
C LYS A 23 4.40 -9.44 -32.85
N LYS A 24 4.57 -9.59 -34.17
CA LYS A 24 5.17 -10.79 -34.78
C LYS A 24 6.67 -10.66 -35.05
N SER A 25 7.19 -9.43 -35.14
CA SER A 25 8.58 -9.15 -35.49
C SER A 25 9.48 -8.98 -34.27
N VAL A 26 8.97 -8.41 -33.17
CA VAL A 26 9.74 -8.18 -31.95
C VAL A 26 9.86 -9.46 -31.13
N ARG A 27 11.04 -10.08 -31.22
CA ARG A 27 11.42 -11.22 -30.36
C ARG A 27 11.76 -10.74 -28.95
N LYS A 28 11.79 -11.69 -27.99
CA LYS A 28 12.29 -11.42 -26.63
C LYS A 28 13.71 -10.88 -26.69
N GLY A 29 13.94 -9.76 -26.03
CA GLY A 29 15.23 -9.05 -26.05
C GLY A 29 15.47 -8.20 -27.31
N GLY A 30 14.47 -8.05 -28.18
CA GLY A 30 14.57 -7.21 -29.36
C GLY A 30 14.82 -5.73 -29.01
N LYS A 31 15.65 -5.07 -29.82
CA LYS A 31 15.88 -3.63 -29.80
C LYS A 31 15.25 -3.01 -31.04
N LEU A 32 14.65 -1.83 -30.90
CA LEU A 32 14.05 -1.08 -31.99
C LEU A 32 14.45 0.37 -31.93
N THR A 33 14.60 1.00 -33.10
CA THR A 33 14.69 2.45 -33.25
C THR A 33 13.32 3.06 -33.57
N SER A 34 13.19 4.38 -33.45
CA SER A 34 12.01 5.10 -33.92
C SER A 34 11.81 4.94 -35.43
N ALA A 35 12.88 4.82 -36.21
CA ALA A 35 12.84 4.57 -37.66
C ALA A 35 12.30 3.16 -37.99
N ASP A 36 12.70 2.14 -37.23
CA ASP A 36 12.16 0.78 -37.38
C ASP A 36 10.66 0.75 -37.10
N ALA A 37 10.23 1.45 -36.05
CA ALA A 37 8.82 1.56 -35.69
C ALA A 37 8.01 2.35 -36.73
N ALA A 38 8.54 3.45 -37.24
CA ALA A 38 7.91 4.24 -38.31
C ALA A 38 7.72 3.39 -39.58
N THR A 39 8.75 2.63 -39.95
CA THR A 39 8.73 1.74 -41.12
C THR A 39 7.74 0.59 -40.93
N ALA A 40 7.71 -0.04 -39.76
CA ALA A 40 6.80 -1.14 -39.48
C ALA A 40 5.34 -0.70 -39.35
N GLY A 41 5.09 0.45 -38.71
CA GLY A 41 3.76 0.96 -38.41
C GLY A 41 3.15 1.87 -39.47
N GLY A 42 3.96 2.36 -40.42
CA GLY A 42 3.53 3.39 -41.37
C GLY A 42 3.19 4.73 -40.71
N LEU A 43 3.87 5.04 -39.60
CA LEU A 43 3.61 6.23 -38.78
C LEU A 43 4.66 7.32 -39.03
N PRO A 44 4.31 8.62 -38.91
CA PRO A 44 5.30 9.69 -38.82
C PRO A 44 6.30 9.42 -37.69
N LEU A 45 7.57 9.81 -37.88
CA LEU A 45 8.65 9.49 -36.94
C LEU A 45 8.33 9.89 -35.49
N ARG A 46 7.75 11.08 -35.30
CA ARG A 46 7.33 11.59 -33.98
C ARG A 46 6.21 10.76 -33.34
N GLU A 47 5.25 10.29 -34.14
CA GLU A 47 4.15 9.44 -33.65
C GLU A 47 4.66 8.02 -33.35
N ALA A 48 5.57 7.50 -34.16
CA ALA A 48 6.21 6.22 -33.94
C ALA A 48 7.01 6.21 -32.63
N GLU A 49 7.76 7.27 -32.35
CA GLU A 49 8.49 7.46 -31.09
C GLU A 49 7.54 7.55 -29.89
N ALA A 50 6.50 8.38 -29.97
CA ALA A 50 5.50 8.49 -28.90
C ALA A 50 4.77 7.16 -28.66
N ALA A 51 4.46 6.42 -29.72
CA ALA A 51 3.89 5.08 -29.65
C ALA A 51 4.87 4.07 -29.01
N LEU A 52 6.17 4.14 -29.32
CA LEU A 52 7.19 3.30 -28.69
C LEU A 52 7.31 3.60 -27.18
N HIS A 53 7.28 4.86 -26.75
CA HIS A 53 7.23 5.20 -25.33
C HIS A 53 5.99 4.62 -24.64
N ALA A 54 4.83 4.66 -25.30
CA ALA A 54 3.60 4.05 -24.78
C ALA A 54 3.75 2.53 -24.64
N LEU A 55 4.40 1.87 -25.61
CA LEU A 55 4.70 0.45 -25.55
C LEU A 55 5.73 0.12 -24.46
N VAL A 56 6.77 0.94 -24.25
CA VAL A 56 7.73 0.78 -23.14
C VAL A 56 7.01 0.84 -21.80
N ALA A 57 6.16 1.86 -21.59
CA ALA A 57 5.37 2.00 -20.38
C ALA A 57 4.45 0.79 -20.15
N ARG A 58 3.83 0.27 -21.22
CA ARG A 58 2.89 -0.85 -21.16
C ARG A 58 3.56 -2.21 -20.96
N TYR A 59 4.69 -2.45 -21.62
CA TYR A 59 5.35 -3.75 -21.69
C TYR A 59 6.61 -3.85 -20.84
N ARG A 60 6.87 -2.86 -19.97
CA ARG A 60 8.08 -2.78 -19.14
C ARG A 60 9.36 -2.86 -19.99
N GLY A 61 9.41 -2.06 -21.05
CA GLY A 61 10.62 -1.89 -21.83
C GLY A 61 11.66 -1.05 -21.08
N THR A 62 12.88 -1.06 -21.58
CA THR A 62 13.96 -0.15 -21.15
C THR A 62 14.43 0.68 -22.34
N LEU A 63 15.01 1.84 -22.04
CA LEU A 63 15.61 2.73 -23.04
C LEU A 63 17.13 2.69 -22.89
N SER A 64 17.83 2.74 -24.01
CA SER A 64 19.28 2.90 -24.06
C SER A 64 19.64 3.86 -25.18
N ALA A 65 20.78 4.55 -25.05
CA ALA A 65 21.26 5.47 -26.04
C ALA A 65 22.53 4.91 -26.69
N THR A 66 22.72 5.22 -27.97
CA THR A 66 23.98 4.95 -28.67
C THR A 66 24.93 6.13 -28.55
N ASP A 67 26.19 5.88 -28.89
CA ASP A 67 27.25 6.89 -29.06
C ASP A 67 26.90 7.96 -30.11
N LYS A 68 25.97 7.66 -31.02
CA LYS A 68 25.48 8.58 -32.05
C LYS A 68 24.24 9.37 -31.64
N GLY A 69 23.78 9.23 -30.39
CA GLY A 69 22.58 9.90 -29.90
C GLY A 69 21.26 9.22 -30.29
N GLU A 70 21.29 8.01 -30.85
CA GLU A 70 20.08 7.29 -31.23
C GLU A 70 19.47 6.54 -30.03
N LEU A 71 18.15 6.58 -29.92
CA LEU A 71 17.40 5.87 -28.88
C LEU A 71 17.10 4.43 -29.32
N LEU A 72 17.49 3.49 -28.46
CA LEU A 72 17.18 2.07 -28.58
C LEU A 72 16.12 1.68 -27.56
N PHE A 73 14.97 1.27 -28.05
CA PHE A 73 13.86 0.76 -27.27
C PHE A 73 14.02 -0.75 -27.11
N HIS A 74 14.32 -1.21 -25.91
CA HIS A 74 14.56 -2.61 -25.62
C HIS A 74 13.36 -3.25 -24.92
N PHE A 75 12.89 -4.37 -25.47
CA PHE A 75 11.78 -5.14 -24.92
C PHE A 75 12.28 -6.51 -24.42
N PRO A 76 12.68 -6.64 -23.14
CA PRO A 76 13.29 -7.88 -22.63
C PRO A 76 12.37 -9.10 -22.80
N TYR A 77 11.05 -8.90 -22.70
CA TYR A 77 10.04 -9.93 -22.87
C TYR A 77 9.28 -9.84 -24.21
N GLY A 78 9.76 -9.02 -25.15
CA GLY A 78 9.03 -8.64 -26.36
C GLY A 78 7.77 -7.82 -26.04
N LEU A 79 6.86 -7.70 -27.00
CA LEU A 79 5.52 -7.09 -26.79
C LEU A 79 4.54 -8.05 -26.10
N SER A 80 5.08 -8.88 -25.21
CA SER A 80 4.29 -9.66 -24.27
C SER A 80 4.51 -9.06 -22.90
N LEU A 81 3.43 -8.78 -22.17
CA LEU A 81 3.55 -8.39 -20.78
C LEU A 81 4.40 -9.48 -20.11
N PRO A 82 5.48 -9.15 -19.37
CA PRO A 82 6.06 -10.13 -18.48
C PRO A 82 4.90 -10.66 -17.67
N LEU A 83 4.60 -11.96 -17.82
CA LEU A 83 3.79 -12.66 -16.86
C LEU A 83 4.56 -12.48 -15.56
N THR A 84 4.27 -11.41 -14.82
CA THR A 84 4.68 -11.28 -13.44
C THR A 84 4.26 -12.62 -12.86
N LYS A 85 5.22 -13.48 -12.53
CA LYS A 85 4.98 -14.76 -11.89
C LYS A 85 4.47 -14.51 -10.45
N GLN A 86 3.59 -13.54 -10.24
CA GLN A 86 2.53 -13.73 -9.28
C GLN A 86 1.53 -14.63 -9.99
N PRO A 87 1.58 -15.96 -9.73
CA PRO A 87 0.61 -16.87 -10.33
C PRO A 87 -0.76 -16.26 -10.06
N TRP A 88 -1.65 -16.33 -11.04
CA TRP A 88 -3.05 -15.95 -10.90
C TRP A 88 -3.66 -16.43 -9.56
N LEU A 89 -3.14 -17.55 -9.01
CA LEU A 89 -3.34 -18.05 -7.64
C LEU A 89 -3.05 -17.01 -6.55
N LEU A 90 -1.91 -16.30 -6.54
CA LEU A 90 -1.61 -15.26 -5.54
C LEU A 90 -2.53 -14.05 -5.67
N ARG A 91 -2.89 -13.63 -6.89
CA ARG A 91 -3.87 -12.55 -7.10
C ARG A 91 -5.28 -12.97 -6.69
N ALA A 92 -5.67 -14.22 -6.96
CA ALA A 92 -6.90 -14.82 -6.48
C ALA A 92 -6.90 -14.91 -4.96
N VAL A 93 -5.78 -15.33 -4.35
CA VAL A 93 -5.61 -15.38 -2.89
C VAL A 93 -5.70 -13.98 -2.29
N ASP A 94 -5.11 -12.94 -2.88
CA ASP A 94 -5.22 -11.58 -2.35
C ASP A 94 -6.64 -11.02 -2.49
N LYS A 95 -7.32 -11.29 -3.61
CA LYS A 95 -8.71 -10.90 -3.81
C LYS A 95 -9.64 -11.66 -2.86
N VAL A 96 -9.47 -12.97 -2.72
CA VAL A 96 -10.19 -13.83 -1.77
C VAL A 96 -9.91 -13.39 -0.35
N LYS A 97 -8.65 -13.13 0.01
CA LYS A 97 -8.26 -12.62 1.33
C LYS A 97 -8.94 -11.28 1.60
N ARG A 98 -8.97 -10.33 0.66
CA ARG A 98 -9.67 -9.05 0.83
C ARG A 98 -11.18 -9.25 0.97
N THR A 99 -11.79 -10.12 0.17
CA THR A 99 -13.21 -10.43 0.25
C THR A 99 -13.55 -11.12 1.57
N VAL A 100 -12.78 -12.13 1.99
CA VAL A 100 -12.93 -12.85 3.26
C VAL A 100 -12.70 -11.92 4.44
N LEU A 101 -11.72 -11.01 4.37
CA LEU A 101 -11.52 -9.98 5.40
C LEU A 101 -12.68 -8.97 5.43
N GLY A 102 -13.23 -8.59 4.28
CA GLY A 102 -14.39 -7.70 4.18
C GLY A 102 -15.67 -8.33 4.73
N VAL A 103 -15.98 -9.56 4.30
CA VAL A 103 -17.10 -10.36 4.80
C VAL A 103 -16.89 -10.68 6.28
N GLY A 104 -15.68 -11.04 6.69
CA GLY A 104 -15.32 -11.25 8.10
C GLY A 104 -15.54 -9.99 8.94
N LYS A 105 -15.14 -8.81 8.45
CA LYS A 105 -15.43 -7.52 9.13
C LYS A 105 -16.94 -7.31 9.29
N PHE A 106 -17.73 -7.63 8.27
CA PHE A 106 -19.19 -7.54 8.34
C PHE A 106 -19.78 -8.55 9.33
N VAL A 107 -19.38 -9.82 9.27
CA VAL A 107 -19.82 -10.89 10.17
C VAL A 107 -19.47 -10.57 11.61
N VAL A 108 -18.26 -10.08 11.89
CA VAL A 108 -17.86 -9.63 13.23
C VAL A 108 -18.77 -8.50 13.72
N ARG A 109 -19.05 -7.50 12.89
CA ARG A 109 -19.95 -6.38 13.24
C ARG A 109 -21.39 -6.86 13.49
N ALA A 110 -21.91 -7.72 12.62
CA ALA A 110 -23.25 -8.28 12.74
C ALA A 110 -23.37 -9.17 13.98
N TRP A 111 -22.39 -10.04 14.23
CA TRP A 111 -22.38 -10.95 15.36
C TRP A 111 -22.27 -10.24 16.71
N ILE A 112 -21.41 -9.21 16.82
CA ILE A 112 -21.37 -8.35 18.01
C ILE A 112 -22.76 -7.76 18.28
N SER A 113 -23.48 -7.35 17.24
CA SER A 113 -24.84 -6.82 17.37
C SER A 113 -25.82 -7.90 17.84
N ILE A 114 -25.77 -9.11 17.28
CA ILE A 114 -26.63 -10.25 17.66
C ILE A 114 -26.37 -10.65 19.12
N VAL A 115 -25.12 -10.84 19.51
CA VAL A 115 -24.73 -11.21 20.87
C VAL A 115 -25.17 -10.14 21.86
N MET A 116 -25.02 -8.86 21.50
CA MET A 116 -25.43 -7.75 22.36
C MET A 116 -26.95 -7.67 22.53
N VAL A 117 -27.73 -7.94 21.47
CA VAL A 117 -29.19 -8.08 21.56
C VAL A 117 -29.57 -9.29 22.42
N ALA A 118 -28.90 -10.43 22.26
CA ALA A 118 -29.14 -11.61 23.08
C ALA A 118 -28.87 -11.35 24.56
N TYR A 119 -27.75 -10.69 24.90
CA TYR A 119 -27.47 -10.26 26.28
C TYR A 119 -28.51 -9.26 26.79
N ALA A 120 -28.90 -8.26 25.99
CA ALA A 120 -29.94 -7.31 26.37
C ALA A 120 -31.27 -8.01 26.69
N LEU A 121 -31.65 -9.02 25.91
CA LEU A 121 -32.85 -9.83 26.16
C LEU A 121 -32.71 -10.69 27.43
N ILE A 122 -31.54 -11.29 27.68
CA ILE A 122 -31.27 -12.04 28.92
C ILE A 122 -31.35 -11.10 30.14
N PHE A 123 -30.71 -9.93 30.08
CA PHE A 123 -30.76 -8.94 31.15
C PHE A 123 -32.17 -8.37 31.34
N LEU A 124 -32.93 -8.19 30.26
CA LEU A 124 -34.34 -7.81 30.32
C LEU A 124 -35.17 -8.90 31.02
N ALA A 125 -34.97 -10.17 30.66
CA ALA A 125 -35.67 -11.29 31.29
C ALA A 125 -35.34 -11.41 32.79
N VAL A 126 -34.06 -11.28 33.16
CA VAL A 126 -33.61 -11.22 34.56
C VAL A 126 -34.20 -10.01 35.27
N GLY A 127 -34.24 -8.85 34.60
CA GLY A 127 -34.82 -7.62 35.13
C GLY A 127 -36.31 -7.74 35.43
N ILE A 128 -37.09 -8.30 34.49
CA ILE A 128 -38.52 -8.61 34.69
C ILE A 128 -38.69 -9.63 35.82
N ALA A 129 -37.87 -10.69 35.84
CA ALA A 129 -37.93 -11.72 36.87
C ALA A 129 -37.66 -11.15 38.28
N LEU A 130 -36.73 -10.20 38.43
CA LEU A 130 -36.42 -9.51 39.68
C LEU A 130 -37.46 -8.44 40.03
N ALA A 131 -37.99 -7.70 39.05
CA ALA A 131 -39.04 -6.70 39.26
C ALA A 131 -40.36 -7.33 39.74
N THR A 132 -40.66 -8.57 39.34
CA THR A 132 -41.82 -9.31 39.85
C THR A 132 -41.66 -9.83 41.29
N ARG A 133 -40.50 -9.61 41.94
CA ARG A 133 -40.23 -10.09 43.31
C ARG A 133 -40.24 -8.99 44.39
N ASP A 134 -40.02 -7.71 44.07
CA ASP A 134 -40.01 -6.64 45.08
C ASP A 134 -40.10 -5.22 44.48
N GLU A 135 -40.85 -4.29 45.08
CA GLU A 135 -41.00 -2.90 44.58
C GLU A 135 -39.69 -2.09 44.65
N ARG A 136 -38.76 -2.47 45.54
CA ARG A 136 -37.40 -1.89 45.63
C ARG A 136 -36.44 -2.47 44.58
N GLY A 137 -36.72 -3.66 44.05
CA GLY A 137 -35.94 -4.33 43.00
C GLY A 137 -36.02 -3.62 41.66
N GLY A 138 -37.16 -2.99 41.36
CA GLY A 138 -37.39 -2.22 40.13
C GLY A 138 -36.42 -1.03 39.95
N ALA A 139 -36.01 -0.37 41.04
CA ALA A 139 -35.08 0.76 40.99
C ALA A 139 -33.63 0.33 40.69
N ILE A 140 -33.18 -0.80 41.25
CA ILE A 140 -31.84 -1.36 41.01
C ILE A 140 -31.76 -1.94 39.60
N VAL A 141 -32.81 -2.66 39.17
CA VAL A 141 -32.95 -3.17 37.79
C VAL A 141 -33.00 -2.00 36.80
N GLY A 142 -33.75 -0.94 37.11
CA GLY A 142 -33.80 0.28 36.29
C GLY A 142 -32.45 0.99 36.19
N ALA A 143 -31.66 1.04 37.27
CA ALA A 143 -30.31 1.60 37.27
C ALA A 143 -29.33 0.75 36.45
N VAL A 144 -29.38 -0.58 36.59
CA VAL A 144 -28.55 -1.52 35.80
C VAL A 144 -28.94 -1.47 34.33
N LEU A 145 -30.24 -1.50 34.00
CA LEU A 145 -30.73 -1.33 32.64
C LEU A 145 -30.36 0.04 32.07
N ARG A 146 -30.38 1.12 32.86
CA ARG A 146 -29.92 2.44 32.42
C ARG A 146 -28.43 2.44 32.09
N VAL A 147 -27.58 1.84 32.92
CA VAL A 147 -26.13 1.72 32.64
C VAL A 147 -25.89 0.84 31.40
N VAL A 148 -26.67 -0.24 31.23
CA VAL A 148 -26.60 -1.10 30.05
C VAL A 148 -27.11 -0.37 28.80
N PHE A 149 -28.24 0.33 28.87
CA PHE A 149 -28.80 1.13 27.76
C PHE A 149 -27.93 2.33 27.40
N GLU A 150 -27.27 2.95 28.36
CA GLU A 150 -26.32 4.05 28.14
C GLU A 150 -25.01 3.53 27.53
N ALA A 151 -24.54 2.37 27.98
CA ALA A 151 -23.45 1.64 27.34
C ALA A 151 -23.81 1.19 25.91
N LEU A 152 -25.06 0.75 25.68
CA LEU A 152 -25.61 0.41 24.36
C LEU A 152 -25.70 1.66 23.48
N TRP A 153 -26.24 2.77 23.99
CA TRP A 153 -26.37 4.05 23.28
C TRP A 153 -25.01 4.58 22.81
N TRP A 154 -24.00 4.60 23.67
CA TRP A 154 -22.65 5.04 23.28
C TRP A 154 -21.91 4.04 22.37
N THR A 155 -22.25 2.75 22.45
CA THR A 155 -21.68 1.71 21.57
C THR A 155 -22.33 1.72 20.18
N PHE A 156 -23.61 2.10 20.08
CA PHE A 156 -24.40 2.13 18.84
C PHE A 156 -24.63 3.52 18.25
N HIS A 157 -24.23 4.61 18.91
CA HIS A 157 -24.26 5.97 18.35
C HIS A 157 -23.67 6.10 16.92
N PRO A 158 -22.68 5.28 16.49
CA PRO A 158 -22.20 5.27 15.10
C PRO A 158 -23.18 4.66 14.05
N PHE A 159 -24.31 4.07 14.47
CA PHE A 159 -25.31 3.45 13.60
C PHE A 159 -26.62 4.25 13.52
N SER A 160 -26.70 5.45 14.13
CA SER A 160 -27.85 6.33 13.95
C SER A 160 -27.86 6.89 12.51
N PRO A 161 -28.95 6.72 11.74
CA PRO A 161 -29.10 7.37 10.42
C PRO A 161 -29.18 8.90 10.52
N PHE A 162 -29.20 9.47 11.74
CA PHE A 162 -29.21 10.90 12.03
C PHE A 162 -27.87 11.44 12.56
N ALA A 163 -26.86 10.58 12.76
CA ALA A 163 -25.52 11.04 13.12
C ALA A 163 -24.75 11.37 11.84
N ALA A 164 -24.77 12.65 11.46
CA ALA A 164 -24.02 13.19 10.34
C ALA A 164 -22.56 12.69 10.38
N VAL A 165 -22.19 11.99 9.32
CA VAL A 165 -20.81 11.63 9.03
C VAL A 165 -20.09 12.95 8.75
N ASN A 166 -19.43 13.51 9.76
CA ASN A 166 -18.56 14.67 9.54
C ASN A 166 -17.32 14.17 8.78
N VAL A 167 -17.46 14.08 7.45
CA VAL A 167 -16.40 13.78 6.48
C VAL A 167 -15.59 15.05 6.14
N TRP A 168 -15.87 16.16 6.82
CA TRP A 168 -15.16 17.41 6.64
C TRP A 168 -14.88 18.03 8.00
N ASP A 169 -13.73 17.72 8.59
CA ASP A 169 -12.89 18.71 9.26
C ASP A 169 -11.57 18.09 9.72
N ASP A 170 -10.46 18.55 9.15
CA ASP A 170 -9.14 18.45 9.82
C ASP A 170 -8.23 19.58 9.30
N ARG A 171 -8.76 20.81 9.32
CA ARG A 171 -7.97 22.05 9.23
C ARG A 171 -8.19 22.87 10.49
N SER A 172 -7.74 22.37 11.63
CA SER A 172 -7.61 23.22 12.82
C SER A 172 -6.33 22.90 13.57
N TRP A 173 -5.40 23.85 13.53
CA TRP A 173 -4.23 23.92 14.40
C TRP A 173 -4.68 24.07 15.86
N GLY A 174 -4.78 22.95 16.56
CA GLY A 174 -5.07 22.87 17.98
C GLY A 174 -4.74 21.46 18.46
N ARG A 175 -4.04 21.32 19.59
CA ARG A 175 -3.54 20.04 20.11
C ARG A 175 -4.62 18.95 19.99
N PRO A 176 -4.39 17.86 19.22
CA PRO A 176 -5.39 16.82 19.09
C PRO A 176 -5.55 16.14 20.46
N ARG A 177 -6.68 16.38 21.13
CA ARG A 177 -7.17 15.43 22.13
C ARG A 177 -7.37 14.13 21.36
N GLU A 178 -6.59 13.11 21.69
CA GLU A 178 -6.77 11.76 21.16
C GLU A 178 -8.20 11.31 21.42
N LYS A 179 -9.09 11.47 20.43
CA LYS A 179 -10.43 10.89 20.49
C LYS A 179 -10.22 9.37 20.50
N LYS A 180 -10.38 8.74 21.67
CA LYS A 180 -10.25 7.29 21.84
C LYS A 180 -11.11 6.61 20.76
N ALA A 181 -10.48 5.76 19.94
CA ALA A 181 -11.17 5.07 18.86
C ALA A 181 -12.41 4.33 19.42
N PRO A 182 -13.60 4.43 18.78
CA PRO A 182 -14.81 3.73 19.21
C PRO A 182 -14.58 2.23 19.46
N PHE A 183 -15.32 1.62 20.38
CA PHE A 183 -15.10 0.22 20.79
C PHE A 183 -15.08 -0.76 19.60
N TYR A 184 -15.99 -0.60 18.64
CA TYR A 184 -16.01 -1.43 17.44
C TYR A 184 -14.70 -1.31 16.62
N GLN A 185 -14.12 -0.11 16.53
CA GLN A 185 -12.84 0.09 15.83
C GLN A 185 -11.71 -0.61 16.59
N ARG A 186 -11.76 -0.63 17.92
CA ARG A 186 -10.80 -1.38 18.75
C ARG A 186 -10.91 -2.88 18.56
N VAL A 187 -12.13 -3.42 18.48
CA VAL A 187 -12.36 -4.85 18.16
C VAL A 187 -11.89 -5.16 16.73
N ASN A 188 -12.22 -4.31 15.75
CA ASN A 188 -11.74 -4.46 14.38
C ASN A 188 -10.21 -4.44 14.29
N ARG A 189 -9.56 -3.52 15.01
CA ARG A 189 -8.10 -3.44 15.14
C ARG A 189 -7.52 -4.68 15.83
N PHE A 190 -8.19 -5.17 16.88
CA PHE A 190 -7.81 -6.40 17.54
C PHE A 190 -7.82 -7.58 16.58
N VAL A 191 -8.91 -7.77 15.81
CA VAL A 191 -9.10 -8.93 14.92
C VAL A 191 -8.27 -8.81 13.63
N PHE A 192 -8.39 -7.67 12.93
CA PHE A 192 -7.86 -7.47 11.59
C PHE A 192 -6.56 -6.66 11.55
N GLY A 193 -6.30 -5.88 12.60
CA GLY A 193 -5.15 -5.00 12.69
C GLY A 193 -5.48 -3.56 12.34
N PRO A 194 -4.49 -2.66 12.44
CA PRO A 194 -4.65 -1.28 11.99
C PRO A 194 -5.01 -1.25 10.50
N GLU A 195 -5.89 -0.33 10.12
CA GLU A 195 -6.26 -0.18 8.71
C GLU A 195 -5.06 0.23 7.86
N GLU A 196 -4.94 -0.40 6.70
CA GLU A 196 -3.90 -0.06 5.74
C GLU A 196 -4.29 1.24 5.05
N LYS A 197 -3.54 2.32 5.27
CA LYS A 197 -3.63 3.48 4.39
C LYS A 197 -3.12 3.03 3.02
N LYS A 198 -4.00 2.95 2.04
CA LYS A 198 -3.60 2.63 0.66
C LYS A 198 -2.57 3.67 0.22
N PRO A 199 -1.46 3.27 -0.44
CA PRO A 199 -0.57 4.23 -1.08
C PRO A 199 -1.41 5.12 -1.97
N ASP A 200 -1.36 6.42 -1.72
CA ASP A 200 -2.06 7.38 -2.55
C ASP A 200 -1.22 7.55 -3.83
N ALA A 201 -1.75 7.05 -4.95
CA ALA A 201 -1.08 7.13 -6.23
C ALA A 201 -0.81 8.59 -6.63
N GLN A 202 -1.72 9.50 -6.26
CA GLN A 202 -1.58 10.93 -6.51
C GLN A 202 -0.47 11.54 -5.66
N GLU A 203 -0.28 11.06 -4.43
CA GLU A 203 0.80 11.55 -3.57
C GLU A 203 2.18 11.14 -4.09
N LEU A 204 2.32 9.90 -4.60
CA LEU A 204 3.56 9.47 -5.23
C LEU A 204 3.89 10.30 -6.47
N GLU A 205 2.91 10.48 -7.34
CA GLU A 205 3.04 11.28 -8.56
C GLU A 205 3.34 12.75 -8.24
N ARG A 206 2.67 13.33 -7.24
CA ARG A 206 2.95 14.68 -6.74
C ARG A 206 4.40 14.83 -6.27
N ARG A 207 4.95 13.85 -5.54
CA ARG A 207 6.36 13.89 -5.12
C ARG A 207 7.30 13.87 -6.31
N ILE A 208 7.02 13.09 -7.35
CA ILE A 208 7.82 13.07 -8.57
C ILE A 208 7.78 14.43 -9.27
N LEU A 209 6.60 15.04 -9.43
CA LEU A 209 6.46 16.37 -10.04
C LEU A 209 7.18 17.46 -9.24
N LEU A 210 7.13 17.41 -7.90
CA LEU A 210 7.89 18.32 -7.05
C LEU A 210 9.40 18.15 -7.23
N GLN A 211 9.88 16.90 -7.36
CA GLN A 211 11.28 16.60 -7.69
C GLN A 211 11.67 17.17 -9.07
N MET A 212 10.82 16.99 -10.08
CA MET A 212 11.03 17.55 -11.42
C MET A 212 11.16 19.07 -11.37
N ARG A 213 10.23 19.76 -10.70
CA ARG A 213 10.27 21.21 -10.55
C ARG A 213 11.50 21.70 -9.80
N ALA A 214 11.86 21.05 -8.69
CA ALA A 214 13.07 21.37 -7.92
C ALA A 214 14.35 21.22 -8.75
N HIS A 215 14.36 20.29 -9.70
CA HIS A 215 15.46 20.07 -10.64
C HIS A 215 15.29 20.75 -12.00
N LYS A 216 14.56 21.87 -12.04
CA LYS A 216 14.40 22.70 -13.24
C LYS A 216 13.87 21.91 -14.46
N GLY A 217 12.93 21.00 -14.22
CA GLY A 217 12.30 20.18 -15.26
C GLY A 217 13.19 19.08 -15.83
N ARG A 218 14.43 18.91 -15.35
CA ARG A 218 15.39 17.94 -15.88
C ARG A 218 15.63 16.84 -14.86
N ILE A 219 15.23 15.61 -15.16
CA ILE A 219 15.34 14.48 -14.24
C ILE A 219 15.92 13.24 -14.92
N GLY A 220 16.59 12.42 -14.13
CA GLY A 220 17.04 11.09 -14.50
C GLY A 220 16.32 10.00 -13.73
N ILE A 221 16.67 8.75 -14.01
CA ILE A 221 16.14 7.61 -13.25
C ILE A 221 16.57 7.69 -11.78
N GLY A 222 17.78 8.16 -11.48
CA GLY A 222 18.29 8.33 -10.12
C GLY A 222 17.40 9.24 -9.26
N ASP A 223 16.82 10.28 -9.84
CA ASP A 223 15.89 11.20 -9.15
C ASP A 223 14.57 10.53 -8.79
N VAL A 224 14.04 9.70 -9.70
CA VAL A 224 12.80 8.96 -9.46
C VAL A 224 13.03 7.85 -8.44
N LEU A 225 14.15 7.12 -8.53
CA LEU A 225 14.53 6.13 -7.53
C LEU A 225 14.67 6.78 -6.15
N ARG A 226 15.30 7.95 -6.06
CA ARG A 226 15.48 8.71 -4.81
C ARG A 226 14.15 9.01 -4.11
N VAL A 227 13.11 9.35 -4.86
CA VAL A 227 11.83 9.80 -4.28
C VAL A 227 10.84 8.66 -4.07
N THR A 228 10.82 7.70 -4.99
CA THR A 228 9.84 6.60 -4.99
C THR A 228 10.35 5.37 -4.27
N GLY A 229 11.67 5.14 -4.30
CA GLY A 229 12.28 3.87 -3.91
C GLY A 229 11.87 2.70 -4.78
N LEU A 230 11.28 2.88 -5.96
CA LEU A 230 10.96 1.76 -6.84
C LEU A 230 12.24 1.02 -7.29
N PRO A 231 12.15 -0.26 -7.67
CA PRO A 231 13.25 -0.93 -8.37
C PRO A 231 13.44 -0.29 -9.77
N ARG A 232 14.66 -0.34 -10.31
CA ARG A 232 15.01 0.26 -11.61
C ARG A 232 14.09 -0.23 -12.74
N GLU A 233 13.80 -1.53 -12.76
CA GLU A 233 12.88 -2.18 -13.70
C GLU A 233 11.45 -1.62 -13.71
N GLU A 234 11.00 -1.00 -12.60
CA GLU A 234 9.70 -0.35 -12.52
C GLU A 234 9.79 1.17 -12.73
N ALA A 235 10.96 1.77 -12.49
CA ALA A 235 11.22 3.18 -12.73
C ALA A 235 11.36 3.50 -14.23
N ASP A 236 12.01 2.65 -15.03
CA ASP A 236 12.13 2.82 -16.49
C ASP A 236 10.77 2.99 -17.21
N PRO A 237 9.79 2.07 -17.07
CA PRO A 237 8.48 2.24 -17.69
C PRO A 237 7.68 3.40 -17.08
N LEU A 238 7.92 3.73 -15.80
CA LEU A 238 7.33 4.91 -15.18
C LEU A 238 7.83 6.20 -15.84
N MET A 239 9.12 6.29 -16.19
CA MET A 239 9.68 7.43 -16.93
C MET A 239 9.00 7.62 -18.28
N ALA A 240 8.83 6.54 -19.05
CA ALA A 240 8.13 6.60 -20.33
C ALA A 240 6.67 7.06 -20.18
N ARG A 241 5.98 6.62 -19.11
CA ARG A 241 4.64 7.12 -18.81
C ARG A 241 4.64 8.62 -18.47
N LEU A 242 5.59 9.07 -17.64
CA LEU A 242 5.71 10.48 -17.25
C LEU A 242 5.97 11.37 -18.46
N MET A 243 6.80 10.93 -19.41
CA MET A 243 7.02 11.64 -20.68
C MET A 243 5.70 11.86 -21.45
N LEU A 244 4.86 10.83 -21.52
CA LEU A 244 3.57 10.94 -22.22
C LEU A 244 2.57 11.83 -21.46
N ASP A 245 2.48 11.67 -20.14
CA ASP A 245 1.50 12.37 -19.31
C ASP A 245 1.86 13.87 -19.14
N TYR A 246 3.16 14.20 -19.13
CA TYR A 246 3.67 15.55 -18.86
C TYR A 246 4.46 16.16 -20.03
N GLN A 247 4.28 15.62 -21.24
CA GLN A 247 4.91 16.10 -22.48
C GLN A 247 6.43 16.26 -22.35
N GLY A 248 7.07 15.26 -21.73
CA GLY A 248 8.52 15.21 -21.58
C GLY A 248 9.22 14.75 -22.85
N GLU A 249 10.43 15.24 -23.03
CA GLU A 249 11.35 14.82 -24.08
C GLU A 249 12.53 14.07 -23.48
N VAL A 250 13.03 13.07 -24.20
CA VAL A 250 14.27 12.40 -23.83
C VAL A 250 15.43 13.06 -24.57
N LYS A 251 16.52 13.30 -23.86
CA LYS A 251 17.74 13.91 -24.39
C LYS A 251 18.89 12.94 -24.15
N VAL A 252 19.78 12.88 -25.14
CA VAL A 252 20.98 12.07 -25.10
C VAL A 252 22.17 13.01 -25.22
N THR A 253 23.11 12.93 -24.29
CA THR A 253 24.37 13.68 -24.37
C THR A 253 25.36 13.01 -25.32
N ASP A 254 26.39 13.73 -25.76
CA ASP A 254 27.48 13.18 -26.57
C ASP A 254 28.18 11.96 -25.92
N ASP A 255 28.23 11.92 -24.58
CA ASP A 255 28.77 10.80 -23.80
C ASP A 255 27.80 9.59 -23.71
N GLY A 256 26.65 9.62 -24.38
CA GLY A 256 25.62 8.57 -24.39
C GLY A 256 24.71 8.51 -23.15
N ALA A 257 24.82 9.48 -22.23
CA ALA A 257 23.92 9.56 -21.08
C ALA A 257 22.51 10.00 -21.48
N ILE A 258 21.49 9.41 -20.84
CA ILE A 258 20.09 9.74 -21.04
C ILE A 258 19.58 10.59 -19.88
N PHE A 259 18.87 11.66 -20.18
CA PHE A 259 18.06 12.38 -19.22
C PHE A 259 16.74 12.83 -19.85
N TYR A 260 15.81 13.28 -19.02
CA TYR A 260 14.47 13.65 -19.45
C TYR A 260 14.18 15.09 -19.07
N GLU A 261 13.62 15.84 -20.03
CA GLU A 261 13.28 17.25 -19.91
C GLU A 261 11.77 17.46 -19.97
N PHE A 262 11.23 18.23 -19.02
CA PHE A 262 9.81 18.49 -18.82
C PHE A 262 9.56 20.00 -18.76
N PRO A 263 9.54 20.69 -19.92
CA PRO A 263 9.50 22.16 -19.97
C PRO A 263 8.19 22.71 -19.39
N ASP A 264 7.05 22.08 -19.69
CA ASP A 264 5.74 22.58 -19.24
C ASP A 264 5.52 22.42 -17.73
N VAL A 265 6.15 21.42 -17.10
CA VAL A 265 6.07 21.20 -15.65
C VAL A 265 6.74 22.35 -14.87
N ARG A 266 7.69 23.05 -15.51
CA ARG A 266 8.49 24.13 -14.91
C ARG A 266 7.72 25.44 -14.78
N ARG A 267 6.72 25.67 -15.64
CA ARG A 267 5.95 26.92 -15.67
C ARG A 267 5.15 27.11 -14.38
N THR A 268 5.33 28.25 -13.75
CA THR A 268 4.68 28.56 -12.47
C THR A 268 4.36 30.05 -12.34
N VAL A 269 3.27 30.35 -11.63
CA VAL A 269 2.91 31.72 -11.20
C VAL A 269 3.51 32.05 -9.83
N GLU A 270 3.90 31.04 -9.05
CA GLU A 270 4.44 31.22 -7.71
C GLU A 270 5.90 31.68 -7.79
N GLN A 271 6.20 32.79 -7.10
CA GLN A 271 7.57 33.27 -6.92
C GLN A 271 8.18 32.60 -5.68
N GLY A 272 9.03 31.61 -5.89
CA GLY A 272 9.69 30.90 -4.81
C GLY A 272 10.52 29.72 -5.27
N HIS A 273 11.49 29.31 -4.44
CA HIS A 273 12.27 28.10 -4.70
C HIS A 273 11.44 26.86 -4.37
N VAL A 274 11.31 25.95 -5.34
CA VAL A 274 10.61 24.68 -5.11
C VAL A 274 11.51 23.76 -4.29
N VAL A 275 11.05 23.41 -3.08
CA VAL A 275 11.77 22.49 -2.20
C VAL A 275 11.63 21.07 -2.70
N ALA A 276 12.76 20.40 -2.96
CA ALA A 276 12.78 19.00 -3.34
C ALA A 276 12.16 18.11 -2.23
N PRO A 277 11.35 17.10 -2.58
CA PRO A 277 10.81 16.17 -1.60
C PRO A 277 11.94 15.44 -0.85
N PRO A 278 11.68 15.04 0.41
CA PRO A 278 12.62 14.20 1.15
C PRO A 278 12.81 12.86 0.41
N PRO A 279 14.03 12.32 0.38
CA PRO A 279 14.28 11.04 -0.26
C PRO A 279 13.63 9.89 0.53
N VAL A 280 13.32 8.81 -0.17
CA VAL A 280 12.55 7.66 0.33
C VAL A 280 13.20 6.98 1.55
N TRP A 281 14.53 7.02 1.65
CA TRP A 281 15.29 6.42 2.76
C TRP A 281 15.23 7.23 4.07
N ARG A 282 14.64 8.44 4.08
CA ARG A 282 14.33 9.14 5.34
C ARG A 282 13.10 8.54 6.02
N GLU A 283 12.19 7.93 5.26
CA GLU A 283 10.99 7.28 5.78
C GLU A 283 11.28 5.78 6.00
N GLN A 284 11.51 5.40 7.25
CA GLN A 284 11.69 3.99 7.60
C GLN A 284 10.37 3.23 7.49
N VAL A 285 10.41 2.12 6.76
CA VAL A 285 9.34 1.14 6.74
C VAL A 285 9.33 0.41 8.07
N LYS A 286 8.28 0.62 8.87
CA LYS A 286 8.09 -0.09 10.14
C LYS A 286 7.08 -1.22 9.94
N ALA A 287 7.40 -2.39 10.47
CA ALA A 287 6.43 -3.46 10.57
C ALA A 287 5.24 -2.97 11.40
N ARG A 288 4.03 -3.19 10.86
CA ARG A 288 2.81 -2.73 11.50
C ARG A 288 2.59 -3.46 12.82
N PRO A 289 2.07 -2.78 13.85
CA PRO A 289 1.71 -3.44 15.09
C PRO A 289 0.64 -4.50 14.82
N ILE A 290 0.62 -5.53 15.66
CA ILE A 290 -0.32 -6.65 15.50
C ILE A 290 -1.75 -6.14 15.59
N THR A 291 -2.14 -5.44 16.66
CA THR A 291 -3.51 -4.92 16.80
C THR A 291 -3.61 -3.42 16.57
N GLY A 292 -2.59 -2.64 16.94
CA GLY A 292 -2.64 -1.17 16.88
C GLY A 292 -3.56 -0.55 17.93
N ASN A 293 -3.93 -1.31 18.96
CA ASN A 293 -4.62 -0.83 20.17
C ASN A 293 -3.63 -0.69 21.33
N ASP A 294 -3.98 0.11 22.33
CA ASP A 294 -3.32 0.09 23.63
C ASP A 294 -3.55 -1.24 24.37
N GLY A 295 -2.72 -1.51 25.39
CA GLY A 295 -2.77 -2.75 26.17
C GLY A 295 -4.11 -2.97 26.89
N GLY A 296 -4.72 -1.92 27.44
CA GLY A 296 -6.00 -2.01 28.15
C GLY A 296 -7.16 -2.34 27.22
N SER A 297 -7.15 -1.79 26.00
CA SER A 297 -8.11 -2.13 24.96
C SER A 297 -7.99 -3.58 24.50
N ASN A 298 -6.76 -4.08 24.28
CA ASN A 298 -6.54 -5.49 23.94
C ASN A 298 -7.01 -6.42 25.05
N TRP A 299 -6.77 -6.06 26.31
CA TRP A 299 -7.24 -6.81 27.47
C TRP A 299 -8.77 -6.82 27.48
N THR A 300 -9.45 -5.68 27.41
CA THR A 300 -10.93 -5.62 27.40
C THR A 300 -11.54 -6.52 26.32
N VAL A 301 -11.01 -6.50 25.09
CA VAL A 301 -11.50 -7.37 24.00
C VAL A 301 -11.22 -8.85 24.31
N THR A 302 -10.04 -9.17 24.83
CA THR A 302 -9.68 -10.53 25.26
C THR A 302 -10.60 -11.05 26.36
N LEU A 303 -10.96 -10.21 27.35
CA LEU A 303 -11.90 -10.60 28.42
C LEU A 303 -13.25 -11.00 27.86
N LEU A 304 -13.83 -10.10 27.07
CA LEU A 304 -15.18 -10.26 26.54
C LEU A 304 -15.26 -11.46 25.60
N ASN A 305 -14.29 -11.61 24.71
CA ASN A 305 -14.23 -12.76 23.80
C ASN A 305 -13.90 -14.07 24.53
N GLY A 306 -13.05 -14.01 25.56
CA GLY A 306 -12.71 -15.15 26.41
C GLY A 306 -13.91 -15.64 27.22
N PHE A 307 -14.70 -14.72 27.78
CA PHE A 307 -15.97 -15.03 28.43
C PHE A 307 -16.96 -15.67 27.46
N ASN A 308 -17.12 -15.11 26.26
CA ASN A 308 -18.00 -15.68 25.24
C ASN A 308 -17.57 -17.11 24.84
N LEU A 309 -16.26 -17.33 24.66
CA LEU A 309 -15.71 -18.66 24.37
C LEU A 309 -15.98 -19.64 25.52
N ALA A 310 -15.74 -19.25 26.77
CA ALA A 310 -16.00 -20.08 27.94
C ALA A 310 -17.49 -20.42 28.10
N MET A 311 -18.37 -19.42 27.98
CA MET A 311 -19.82 -19.63 28.07
C MET A 311 -20.35 -20.49 26.93
N SER A 312 -19.78 -20.37 25.73
CA SER A 312 -20.13 -21.24 24.61
C SER A 312 -19.75 -22.70 24.85
N LEU A 313 -18.60 -22.95 25.49
CA LEU A 313 -18.18 -24.29 25.91
C LEU A 313 -19.10 -24.84 27.00
N VAL A 314 -19.52 -24.02 27.97
CA VAL A 314 -20.49 -24.39 29.00
C VAL A 314 -21.84 -24.72 28.36
N ALA A 315 -22.32 -23.89 27.42
CA ALA A 315 -23.56 -24.12 26.69
C ALA A 315 -23.51 -25.43 25.90
N MET A 316 -22.37 -25.76 25.27
CA MET A 316 -22.19 -27.06 24.61
C MET A 316 -22.19 -28.22 25.61
N LYS A 317 -21.45 -28.09 26.72
CA LYS A 317 -21.36 -29.14 27.76
C LYS A 317 -22.71 -29.41 28.45
N THR A 318 -23.51 -28.37 28.65
CA THR A 318 -24.85 -28.45 29.27
C THR A 318 -25.97 -28.73 28.26
N ASN A 319 -25.61 -28.80 26.97
CA ASN A 319 -26.55 -28.88 25.85
C ASN A 319 -27.64 -27.79 25.92
N LEU A 320 -27.24 -26.53 26.08
CA LEU A 320 -28.15 -25.38 26.20
C LEU A 320 -28.73 -25.00 24.82
N THR A 321 -29.80 -25.67 24.43
CA THR A 321 -30.63 -25.33 23.26
C THR A 321 -31.61 -24.21 23.59
N ILE A 322 -32.24 -23.62 22.55
CA ILE A 322 -33.28 -22.59 22.74
C ILE A 322 -34.43 -23.16 23.57
N ASP A 323 -34.89 -24.37 23.24
CA ASP A 323 -36.00 -25.02 23.94
C ASP A 323 -35.69 -25.27 25.41
N ARG A 324 -34.46 -25.68 25.74
CA ARG A 324 -34.03 -25.83 27.13
C ARG A 324 -33.93 -24.51 27.86
N LEU A 325 -33.45 -23.46 27.20
CA LEU A 325 -33.41 -22.12 27.80
C LEU A 325 -34.83 -21.62 28.11
N LEU A 326 -35.77 -21.76 27.17
CA LEU A 326 -37.18 -21.39 27.36
C LEU A 326 -37.80 -22.19 28.51
N HIS A 327 -37.56 -23.50 28.54
CA HIS A 327 -38.04 -24.38 29.59
C HIS A 327 -37.47 -24.02 30.97
N ILE A 328 -36.17 -23.69 31.07
CA ILE A 328 -35.56 -23.19 32.31
C ILE A 328 -36.20 -21.87 32.76
N ILE A 329 -36.52 -20.97 31.83
CA ILE A 329 -37.16 -19.68 32.13
C ILE A 329 -38.61 -19.87 32.58
N GLU A 330 -39.37 -20.70 31.88
CA GLU A 330 -40.77 -21.00 32.21
C GLU A 330 -40.90 -21.65 33.59
N HIS A 331 -39.97 -22.54 33.92
CA HIS A 331 -39.97 -23.27 35.19
C HIS A 331 -39.04 -22.66 36.24
N TRP A 332 -38.51 -21.46 36.04
CA TRP A 332 -37.54 -20.88 36.97
C TRP A 332 -38.09 -20.63 38.38
N LYS A 333 -39.42 -20.51 38.51
CA LYS A 333 -40.13 -20.35 39.79
C LYS A 333 -40.67 -21.67 40.36
N SER A 334 -40.53 -22.80 39.67
CA SER A 334 -41.09 -24.06 40.14
C SER A 334 -40.27 -24.65 41.29
N VAL A 335 -40.92 -24.99 42.39
CA VAL A 335 -40.32 -25.65 43.57
C VAL A 335 -40.14 -27.16 43.34
N VAL A 336 -40.77 -27.70 42.28
CA VAL A 336 -40.72 -29.12 41.92
C VAL A 336 -39.56 -29.37 40.95
N PRO A 337 -38.80 -30.49 41.10
CA PRO A 337 -37.77 -30.87 40.12
C PRO A 337 -38.40 -31.06 38.74
N VAL A 338 -38.02 -30.22 37.79
CA VAL A 338 -38.50 -30.31 36.41
C VAL A 338 -37.77 -31.45 35.71
N PRO A 339 -38.48 -32.39 35.04
CA PRO A 339 -37.82 -33.47 34.33
C PRO A 339 -36.89 -32.90 33.24
N PRO A 340 -35.70 -33.47 33.03
CA PRO A 340 -34.79 -33.01 31.99
C PRO A 340 -35.44 -33.23 30.62
N LEU A 341 -35.47 -32.18 29.79
CA LEU A 341 -35.84 -32.32 28.39
C LEU A 341 -34.91 -33.35 27.71
N PRO A 342 -35.43 -34.17 26.78
CA PRO A 342 -34.62 -35.10 26.00
C PRO A 342 -33.44 -34.38 25.29
N TYR A 343 -32.50 -35.17 24.77
CA TYR A 343 -31.37 -34.61 24.02
C TYR A 343 -31.84 -34.15 22.64
N ASP A 344 -32.37 -32.94 22.56
CA ASP A 344 -32.99 -32.40 21.35
C ASP A 344 -32.00 -31.55 20.54
N GLY A 345 -31.00 -32.21 19.97
CA GLY A 345 -30.11 -31.62 18.96
C GLY A 345 -28.85 -30.95 19.50
N THR A 346 -28.17 -30.18 18.63
CA THR A 346 -26.91 -29.50 18.93
C THR A 346 -27.17 -28.05 19.35
N PRO A 347 -26.50 -27.52 20.40
CA PRO A 347 -26.72 -26.17 20.89
C PRO A 347 -26.03 -25.16 19.97
N LEU A 348 -26.65 -24.91 18.82
CA LEU A 348 -26.06 -24.12 17.73
C LEU A 348 -25.92 -22.64 18.11
N VAL A 349 -26.98 -22.05 18.65
CA VAL A 349 -27.09 -20.59 18.88
C VAL A 349 -26.23 -20.11 20.05
N PHE A 350 -26.22 -20.85 21.15
CA PHE A 350 -25.44 -20.47 22.35
C PHE A 350 -24.13 -21.23 22.50
N GLY A 351 -23.94 -22.33 21.76
CA GLY A 351 -22.75 -23.16 21.81
C GLY A 351 -21.88 -23.03 20.57
N LEU A 352 -22.23 -23.73 19.50
CA LEU A 352 -21.34 -23.90 18.35
C LEU A 352 -21.01 -22.59 17.61
N ILE A 353 -22.02 -21.75 17.30
CA ILE A 353 -21.77 -20.49 16.57
C ILE A 353 -20.90 -19.52 17.40
N PRO A 354 -21.24 -19.17 18.67
CA PRO A 354 -20.40 -18.30 19.48
C PRO A 354 -19.00 -18.88 19.73
N PHE A 355 -18.87 -20.21 19.84
CA PHE A 355 -17.60 -20.89 19.98
C PHE A 355 -16.70 -20.66 18.76
N VAL A 356 -17.18 -21.04 17.57
CA VAL A 356 -16.42 -20.89 16.32
C VAL A 356 -16.06 -19.42 16.09
N PHE A 357 -17.01 -18.52 16.33
CA PHE A 357 -16.76 -17.09 16.21
C PHE A 357 -15.65 -16.59 17.15
N SER A 358 -15.73 -16.93 18.44
CA SER A 358 -14.76 -16.48 19.43
C SER A 358 -13.39 -17.10 19.19
N ALA A 359 -13.35 -18.37 18.74
CA ALA A 359 -12.13 -19.04 18.33
C ALA A 359 -11.46 -18.33 17.14
N LEU A 360 -12.22 -17.90 16.14
CA LEU A 360 -11.70 -17.14 15.00
C LEU A 360 -11.14 -15.76 15.40
N ILE A 361 -11.80 -15.06 16.33
CA ILE A 361 -11.30 -13.79 16.87
C ILE A 361 -9.94 -13.94 17.55
N PHE A 362 -9.68 -15.07 18.22
CA PHE A 362 -8.36 -15.35 18.80
C PHE A 362 -7.36 -15.91 17.79
N ALA A 363 -7.79 -16.69 16.82
CA ALA A 363 -6.91 -17.28 15.82
C ALA A 363 -6.23 -16.23 14.94
N LEU A 364 -6.92 -15.14 14.56
CA LEU A 364 -6.39 -14.13 13.65
C LEU A 364 -5.22 -13.29 14.23
N PRO A 365 -5.29 -12.76 15.47
CA PRO A 365 -4.13 -12.17 16.15
C PRO A 365 -2.97 -13.16 16.31
N VAL A 366 -3.24 -14.42 16.68
CA VAL A 366 -2.20 -15.45 16.84
C VAL A 366 -1.49 -15.74 15.53
N TYR A 367 -2.23 -15.91 14.44
CA TYR A 367 -1.65 -16.08 13.10
C TYR A 367 -0.77 -14.88 12.70
N ARG A 368 -1.21 -13.65 13.01
CA ARG A 368 -0.42 -12.45 12.72
C ARG A 368 0.81 -12.37 13.60
N TRP A 369 0.72 -12.72 14.88
CA TRP A 369 1.87 -12.84 15.77
C TRP A 369 2.89 -13.86 15.24
N ALA A 370 2.44 -15.05 14.82
CA ALA A 370 3.30 -16.08 14.23
C ALA A 370 4.00 -15.63 12.94
N THR A 371 3.38 -14.72 12.17
CA THR A 371 3.96 -14.14 10.94
C THR A 371 4.63 -12.78 11.16
N ASP A 372 4.73 -12.29 12.40
CA ASP A 372 5.27 -10.97 12.73
C ASP A 372 6.76 -10.87 12.45
N ALA A 373 7.52 -11.91 12.79
CA ALA A 373 8.95 -12.00 12.51
C ALA A 373 9.25 -11.85 11.01
N LYS A 374 8.45 -12.53 10.16
CA LYS A 374 8.57 -12.41 8.70
C LYS A 374 8.28 -10.99 8.22
N ARG A 375 7.25 -10.33 8.77
CA ARG A 375 6.89 -8.94 8.41
C ARG A 375 7.96 -7.94 8.85
N LYS A 376 8.56 -8.14 10.02
CA LYS A 376 9.71 -7.36 10.51
C LYS A 376 10.92 -7.52 9.61
N LYS A 377 11.26 -8.77 9.22
CA LYS A 377 12.33 -9.05 8.28
C LYS A 377 12.11 -8.38 6.93
N GLN A 378 10.90 -8.48 6.37
CA GLN A 378 10.56 -7.81 5.10
C GLN A 378 10.69 -6.28 5.19
N ALA A 379 10.27 -5.68 6.29
CA ALA A 379 10.43 -4.24 6.51
C ALA A 379 11.91 -3.84 6.67
N ALA A 380 12.71 -4.66 7.35
CA ALA A 380 14.15 -4.48 7.46
C ALA A 380 14.86 -4.61 6.11
N GLU A 381 14.55 -5.63 5.31
CA GLU A 381 15.09 -5.81 3.96
C GLU A 381 14.80 -4.59 3.06
N GLU A 382 13.58 -4.06 3.10
CA GLU A 382 13.21 -2.87 2.36
C GLU A 382 13.96 -1.61 2.83
N ASN A 383 14.18 -1.45 4.13
CA ASN A 383 15.00 -0.36 4.66
C ASN A 383 16.48 -0.52 4.27
N GLY A 384 17.00 -1.74 4.29
CA GLY A 384 18.36 -2.07 3.85
C GLY A 384 18.57 -1.74 2.37
N ARG A 385 17.62 -2.11 1.51
CA ARG A 385 17.63 -1.73 0.09
C ARG A 385 17.64 -0.22 -0.11
N ARG A 386 16.79 0.52 0.61
CA ARG A 386 16.77 2.00 0.56
C ARG A 386 18.09 2.61 1.02
N ALA A 387 18.79 1.98 1.97
CA ALA A 387 20.10 2.41 2.43
C ALA A 387 21.21 2.14 1.40
N VAL A 388 21.17 1.00 0.72
CA VAL A 388 22.05 0.72 -0.43
C VAL A 388 21.83 1.74 -1.54
N LEU A 389 20.56 2.02 -1.90
CA LEU A 389 20.21 3.04 -2.88
C LEU A 389 20.78 4.41 -2.48
N LYS A 390 20.65 4.82 -1.22
CA LYS A 390 21.26 6.06 -0.70
C LYS A 390 22.78 6.06 -0.94
N ALA A 391 23.47 5.00 -0.52
CA ALA A 391 24.93 4.91 -0.63
C ALA A 391 25.42 4.96 -2.08
N VAL A 392 24.68 4.34 -3.00
CA VAL A 392 24.95 4.34 -4.44
C VAL A 392 24.72 5.74 -5.04
N LEU A 393 23.57 6.36 -4.77
CA LEU A 393 23.27 7.70 -5.30
C LEU A 393 24.22 8.79 -4.75
N GLU A 394 24.65 8.67 -3.50
CA GLU A 394 25.65 9.58 -2.93
C GLU A 394 27.05 9.39 -3.51
N ALA A 395 27.43 8.16 -3.90
CA ALA A 395 28.73 7.88 -4.51
C ALA A 395 28.77 8.29 -5.99
N THR A 396 27.73 7.95 -6.74
CA THR A 396 27.57 8.35 -8.14
C THR A 396 27.53 9.87 -8.29
N GLY A 397 26.89 10.58 -7.35
CA GLY A 397 26.94 12.04 -7.27
C GLY A 397 28.34 12.65 -7.09
N LYS A 398 29.33 11.86 -6.68
CA LYS A 398 30.74 12.24 -6.55
C LYS A 398 31.62 11.68 -7.66
N GLY A 399 31.08 10.87 -8.58
CA GLY A 399 31.87 10.11 -9.57
C GLY A 399 32.69 8.97 -8.95
N GLU A 400 32.33 8.53 -7.74
CA GLU A 400 33.04 7.50 -7.00
C GLU A 400 32.31 6.15 -7.09
N GLY A 401 33.07 5.05 -7.14
CA GLY A 401 32.51 3.72 -6.96
C GLY A 401 32.18 3.44 -5.49
N VAL A 402 31.52 2.31 -5.24
CA VAL A 402 31.11 1.91 -3.89
C VAL A 402 31.86 0.66 -3.46
N THR A 403 32.39 0.67 -2.24
CA THR A 403 33.00 -0.52 -1.63
C THR A 403 31.96 -1.38 -0.95
N GLU A 404 32.23 -2.69 -0.88
CA GLU A 404 31.37 -3.63 -0.18
C GLU A 404 31.19 -3.26 1.30
N GLY A 405 32.26 -2.82 1.97
CA GLY A 405 32.20 -2.35 3.36
C GLY A 405 31.26 -1.16 3.55
N LYS A 406 31.24 -0.21 2.61
CA LYS A 406 30.31 0.94 2.65
C LYS A 406 28.86 0.50 2.48
N LEU A 407 28.58 -0.47 1.60
CA LEU A 407 27.24 -1.03 1.42
C LEU A 407 26.77 -1.83 2.64
N LYS A 408 27.64 -2.69 3.19
CA LYS A 408 27.37 -3.43 4.43
C LYS A 408 27.08 -2.48 5.60
N GLY A 409 27.92 -1.47 5.79
CA GLY A 409 27.75 -0.46 6.84
C GLY A 409 26.45 0.33 6.69
N ALA A 410 26.10 0.74 5.46
CA ALA A 410 24.83 1.42 5.20
C ALA A 410 23.62 0.54 5.51
N TRP A 411 23.66 -0.74 5.14
CA TRP A 411 22.61 -1.70 5.44
C TRP A 411 22.49 -1.93 6.96
N GLN A 412 23.60 -2.21 7.64
CA GLN A 412 23.63 -2.44 9.08
C GLN A 412 23.12 -1.23 9.87
N GLN A 413 23.45 -0.01 9.46
CA GLN A 413 22.93 1.22 10.07
C GLN A 413 21.40 1.32 9.95
N ALA A 414 20.83 0.84 8.84
CA ALA A 414 19.40 0.94 8.57
C ALA A 414 18.57 -0.19 9.21
N THR A 415 19.15 -1.39 9.34
CA THR A 415 18.43 -2.60 9.77
C THR A 415 18.85 -3.14 11.13
N GLY A 416 20.07 -2.80 11.59
CA GLY A 416 20.71 -3.39 12.76
C GLY A 416 21.40 -4.74 12.50
N GLU A 417 21.29 -5.30 11.29
CA GLU A 417 21.84 -6.60 10.90
C GLU A 417 22.73 -6.46 9.67
N GLU A 418 23.77 -7.27 9.55
CA GLU A 418 24.57 -7.31 8.32
C GLU A 418 23.87 -8.12 7.22
N PRO A 419 23.87 -7.65 5.96
CA PRO A 419 23.31 -8.39 4.85
C PRO A 419 24.24 -9.52 4.40
N ASP A 420 23.65 -10.59 3.85
CA ASP A 420 24.40 -11.58 3.08
C ASP A 420 24.95 -10.98 1.78
N LEU A 421 26.13 -11.45 1.36
CA LEU A 421 26.82 -11.00 0.15
C LEU A 421 25.95 -11.17 -1.10
N SER A 422 25.20 -12.27 -1.19
CA SER A 422 24.30 -12.52 -2.32
C SER A 422 23.22 -11.45 -2.43
N THR A 423 22.72 -10.97 -1.29
CA THR A 423 21.68 -9.94 -1.23
C THR A 423 22.24 -8.60 -1.69
N LEU A 424 23.43 -8.22 -1.21
CA LEU A 424 24.09 -6.99 -1.65
C LEU A 424 24.38 -7.00 -3.15
N ARG A 425 24.99 -8.07 -3.67
CA ARG A 425 25.30 -8.20 -5.10
C ARG A 425 24.04 -8.11 -5.95
N ARG A 426 22.94 -8.75 -5.52
CA ARG A 426 21.64 -8.60 -6.19
C ARG A 426 21.19 -7.15 -6.23
N GLN A 427 21.29 -6.41 -5.12
CA GLN A 427 20.89 -5.00 -5.09
C GLN A 427 21.77 -4.11 -5.98
N VAL A 428 23.07 -4.38 -6.04
CA VAL A 428 23.99 -3.66 -6.94
C VAL A 428 23.60 -3.90 -8.40
N VAL A 429 23.37 -5.15 -8.80
CA VAL A 429 22.97 -5.51 -10.16
C VAL A 429 21.59 -4.94 -10.50
N GLU A 430 20.63 -4.97 -9.57
CA GLU A 430 19.30 -4.37 -9.77
C GLU A 430 19.34 -2.85 -10.00
N LEU A 431 20.36 -2.16 -9.47
CA LEU A 431 20.61 -0.74 -9.74
C LEU A 431 21.41 -0.51 -11.05
N GLY A 432 21.84 -1.58 -11.72
CA GLY A 432 22.67 -1.57 -12.92
C GLY A 432 24.13 -1.26 -12.63
N GLY A 433 24.64 -1.70 -11.49
CA GLY A 433 26.06 -1.65 -11.18
C GLY A 433 26.83 -2.80 -11.82
N ASP A 434 27.98 -2.48 -12.38
CA ASP A 434 28.99 -3.45 -12.82
C ASP A 434 29.82 -3.90 -11.61
N ILE A 435 30.11 -5.20 -11.57
CA ILE A 435 30.91 -5.83 -10.53
C ILE A 435 32.29 -6.12 -11.13
N ASP A 436 33.29 -5.33 -10.76
CA ASP A 436 34.68 -5.51 -11.20
C ASP A 436 35.56 -5.86 -10.00
N LEU A 437 35.54 -7.15 -9.64
CA LEU A 437 36.26 -7.66 -8.46
C LEU A 437 37.75 -7.81 -8.73
N GLU A 438 38.11 -8.20 -9.96
CA GLU A 438 39.51 -8.45 -10.36
C GLU A 438 40.28 -7.13 -10.43
N GLU A 439 39.72 -6.08 -11.06
CA GLU A 439 40.37 -4.78 -11.11
C GLU A 439 40.47 -4.13 -9.72
N ALA A 440 39.49 -4.36 -8.84
CA ALA A 440 39.48 -3.81 -7.48
C ALA A 440 40.58 -4.40 -6.58
N GLU A 441 40.86 -5.70 -6.70
CA GLU A 441 41.93 -6.37 -5.95
C GLU A 441 43.32 -5.89 -6.39
N ASP A 442 43.52 -5.66 -7.69
CA ASP A 442 44.81 -5.25 -8.25
C ASP A 442 45.10 -3.74 -8.15
N THR A 443 44.08 -2.89 -8.19
CA THR A 443 44.24 -1.42 -8.26
C THR A 443 43.78 -0.67 -7.00
N GLY A 444 43.19 -1.37 -6.03
CA GLY A 444 42.57 -0.77 -4.84
C GLY A 444 41.33 0.08 -5.16
N ARG A 445 40.78 -0.04 -6.38
CA ARG A 445 39.56 0.67 -6.79
C ARG A 445 38.32 0.08 -6.13
N ALA A 446 37.26 0.87 -6.08
CA ALA A 446 35.98 0.39 -5.56
C ALA A 446 35.38 -0.67 -6.50
N PRO A 447 34.99 -1.86 -5.99
CA PRO A 447 34.54 -3.00 -6.81
C PRO A 447 33.18 -2.83 -7.48
N TYR A 448 32.38 -1.85 -7.04
CA TYR A 448 31.06 -1.58 -7.62
C TYR A 448 31.04 -0.23 -8.29
N ARG A 449 30.74 -0.21 -9.60
CA ARG A 449 30.64 0.99 -10.43
C ARG A 449 29.27 1.07 -11.09
N PHE A 450 28.75 2.28 -11.25
CA PHE A 450 27.41 2.50 -11.80
C PHE A 450 27.49 3.49 -12.96
N ARG A 451 28.12 3.06 -14.06
CA ARG A 451 28.50 3.94 -15.19
C ARG A 451 27.32 4.72 -15.74
N ASP A 452 26.17 4.07 -15.92
CA ASP A 452 24.94 4.72 -16.39
C ASP A 452 24.50 5.86 -15.47
N LEU A 453 24.50 5.63 -14.15
CA LEU A 453 24.09 6.63 -13.15
C LEU A 453 25.13 7.74 -13.01
N GLU A 454 26.41 7.41 -13.07
CA GLU A 454 27.50 8.40 -13.06
C GLU A 454 27.40 9.34 -14.28
N ALA A 455 27.17 8.78 -15.47
CA ALA A 455 26.99 9.54 -16.71
C ALA A 455 25.72 10.39 -16.67
N GLU A 456 24.59 9.83 -16.21
CA GLU A 456 23.33 10.53 -16.01
C GLU A 456 23.49 11.74 -15.06
N VAL A 457 24.15 11.55 -13.91
CA VAL A 457 24.33 12.62 -12.94
C VAL A 457 25.22 13.74 -13.48
N LYS A 458 26.29 13.40 -14.19
CA LYS A 458 27.17 14.37 -14.86
C LYS A 458 26.39 15.19 -15.90
N ALA A 459 25.61 14.53 -16.75
CA ALA A 459 24.76 15.16 -17.76
C ALA A 459 23.74 16.12 -17.13
N LEU A 460 22.98 15.64 -16.14
CA LEU A 460 21.98 16.43 -15.44
C LEU A 460 22.58 17.64 -14.72
N ALA A 461 23.76 17.50 -14.10
CA ALA A 461 24.42 18.61 -13.42
C ALA A 461 24.77 19.74 -14.40
N ALA A 462 25.30 19.41 -15.58
CA ALA A 462 25.59 20.37 -16.62
C ALA A 462 24.30 21.07 -17.10
N GLU A 463 23.28 20.31 -17.47
CA GLU A 463 22.02 20.82 -18.00
C GLU A 463 21.25 21.69 -17.00
N ARG A 464 21.20 21.27 -15.72
CA ARG A 464 20.56 22.06 -14.65
C ARG A 464 21.27 23.37 -14.36
N SER A 465 22.59 23.42 -14.56
CA SER A 465 23.37 24.66 -14.38
C SER A 465 23.10 25.67 -15.50
N GLN A 466 22.88 25.19 -16.72
CA GLN A 466 22.61 26.01 -17.91
C GLN A 466 21.14 26.44 -18.03
N ALA A 467 20.22 25.72 -17.40
CA ALA A 467 18.79 26.00 -17.40
C ALA A 467 18.44 27.39 -16.86
N SER A 468 17.92 28.25 -17.74
CA SER A 468 17.51 29.64 -17.45
C SER A 468 16.27 29.69 -16.54
N ASP A 469 16.14 30.73 -15.72
CA ASP A 469 14.94 30.96 -14.92
C ASP A 469 13.78 31.53 -15.73
N GLU A 470 14.04 32.03 -16.95
CA GLU A 470 13.00 32.49 -17.88
C GLU A 470 12.03 31.37 -18.28
N GLU A 471 12.51 30.11 -18.36
CA GLU A 471 11.67 28.94 -18.65
C GLU A 471 10.54 28.73 -17.62
N GLN A 472 10.65 29.30 -16.41
CA GLN A 472 9.62 29.20 -15.38
C GLN A 472 8.48 30.21 -15.58
N GLN A 473 8.72 31.28 -16.34
CA GLN A 473 7.78 32.39 -16.47
C GLN A 473 6.61 31.99 -17.38
N VAL A 474 5.39 32.27 -16.92
CA VAL A 474 4.15 32.02 -17.69
C VAL A 474 3.81 33.13 -18.69
N GLY A 475 4.59 34.22 -18.72
CA GLY A 475 4.32 35.40 -19.54
C GLY A 475 3.22 36.30 -18.99
N LYS A 476 2.81 37.31 -19.77
CA LYS A 476 1.75 38.26 -19.39
C LYS A 476 0.37 37.63 -19.65
N VAL A 477 -0.56 37.88 -18.73
CA VAL A 477 -1.98 37.52 -18.95
C VAL A 477 -2.55 38.43 -20.04
N VAL A 478 -2.93 37.86 -21.18
CA VAL A 478 -3.48 38.60 -22.33
C VAL A 478 -5.02 38.59 -22.32
N PHE A 479 -5.64 37.65 -21.62
CA PHE A 479 -7.09 37.52 -21.50
C PHE A 479 -7.45 37.03 -20.10
N ALA A 480 -8.45 37.66 -19.47
CA ALA A 480 -9.02 37.24 -18.20
C ALA A 480 -10.55 37.23 -18.34
N SER A 481 -11.20 36.12 -18.02
CA SER A 481 -12.65 35.91 -18.14
C SER A 481 -13.44 36.41 -16.92
N GLY A 482 -12.88 37.37 -16.19
CA GLY A 482 -13.40 37.87 -14.91
C GLY A 482 -14.66 38.70 -15.05
#